data_AF-A0AA35TJ25-F1
#
_entry.id   AF-A0AA35TJ25-F1
#
_cell.length_a   1.000
_cell.length_b   1.000
_cell.length_c   1.000
_cell.angle_alpha   90.00
_cell.angle_beta   90.00
_cell.angle_gamma   90.00
#
_symmetry.space_group_name_H-M   'P 1'
#
loop_
_entity.id
_entity.type
_entity.pdbx_description
1 polymer ?
#
loop_
_entity_poly.entity_id
_entity_poly.type
_entity_poly.pdbx_seq_one_letter_code
_entity_poly.pdbx_strand_id
1 'polypeptide(L)'
;MGDQATIVGTLIAGDNYFTEELDAAKPAVETYLDELRPDAVIAGPAFDAGRYGLACAEVCRIAAARNIPAVTGMHPDNAGILTYRKDLLAVSTGTDSTEMVAILRQMATLALKRVGGTELGPAVAEGYVPTGRGQEAMHDKYGYERAADMLLARMAGKPYNSEMCLTGYDDVAPAPPLRDLKDAVIGLVSSGGLVPRGNRDRLVGSKAEQFFRYDIEQRGPSGVSKLGGRFLEG
;
A
#
# COMPACT_ATOMS: atom_id res chain seq x y z
N MET A 1 -23.56 -12.88 3.09
CA MET A 1 -23.68 -13.54 1.77
C MET A 1 -25.10 -13.97 1.42
N GLY A 2 -26.03 -14.10 2.39
CA GLY A 2 -27.46 -14.30 2.07
C GLY A 2 -27.71 -15.46 1.12
N ASP A 3 -28.71 -15.34 0.25
CA ASP A 3 -29.04 -16.33 -0.80
C ASP A 3 -28.27 -16.11 -2.12
N GLN A 4 -27.32 -15.18 -2.16
CA GLN A 4 -26.65 -14.75 -3.39
C GLN A 4 -25.31 -15.46 -3.64
N ALA A 5 -24.76 -16.13 -2.63
CA ALA A 5 -23.51 -16.87 -2.76
C ALA A 5 -23.41 -18.00 -1.74
N THR A 6 -22.70 -19.05 -2.11
CA THR A 6 -22.39 -20.20 -1.25
C THR A 6 -20.89 -20.33 -1.10
N ILE A 7 -20.43 -20.69 0.11
CA ILE A 7 -19.02 -20.98 0.35
C ILE A 7 -18.70 -22.38 -0.21
N VAL A 8 -17.88 -22.43 -1.26
CA VAL A 8 -17.48 -23.70 -1.93
C VAL A 8 -16.26 -24.35 -1.29
N GLY A 9 -15.47 -23.60 -0.51
CA GLY A 9 -14.30 -24.09 0.19
C GLY A 9 -13.71 -23.06 1.13
N THR A 10 -12.76 -23.47 1.96
CA THR A 10 -12.05 -22.60 2.91
C THR A 10 -10.60 -23.04 2.97
N LEU A 11 -9.71 -22.14 2.54
CA LEU A 11 -8.27 -22.34 2.62
C LEU A 11 -7.75 -21.78 3.94
N ILE A 12 -7.08 -22.61 4.72
CA ILE A 12 -6.46 -22.23 6.00
C ILE A 12 -4.96 -22.39 5.84
N ALA A 13 -4.23 -21.28 6.02
CA ALA A 13 -2.77 -21.26 5.99
C ALA A 13 -2.26 -20.47 7.19
N GLY A 14 -1.23 -20.99 7.87
CA GLY A 14 -0.50 -20.22 8.87
C GLY A 14 0.27 -19.09 8.19
N ASP A 15 0.18 -17.88 8.74
CA ASP A 15 0.81 -16.67 8.19
C ASP A 15 2.35 -16.77 8.16
N ASN A 16 2.96 -17.38 9.18
CA ASN A 16 4.40 -17.67 9.20
C ASN A 16 4.77 -18.66 8.09
N TYR A 17 4.08 -19.80 8.00
CA TYR A 17 4.35 -20.81 6.97
C TYR A 17 4.19 -20.21 5.57
N PHE A 18 3.10 -19.46 5.33
CA PHE A 18 2.84 -18.87 4.03
C PHE A 18 3.92 -17.88 3.61
N THR A 19 4.45 -17.10 4.56
CA THR A 19 5.46 -16.08 4.27
C THR A 19 6.87 -16.68 4.14
N GLU A 20 7.20 -17.70 4.93
CA GLU A 20 8.53 -18.31 4.96
C GLU A 20 8.71 -19.38 3.87
N GLU A 21 7.65 -20.11 3.52
CA GLU A 21 7.66 -21.23 2.57
C GLU A 21 6.82 -20.92 1.31
N LEU A 22 6.97 -19.71 0.78
CA LEU A 22 6.22 -19.19 -0.37
C LEU A 22 6.21 -20.13 -1.58
N ASP A 23 7.35 -20.78 -1.86
CA ASP A 23 7.51 -21.69 -3.02
C ASP A 23 6.68 -22.97 -2.89
N ALA A 24 6.37 -23.41 -1.67
CA ALA A 24 5.50 -24.55 -1.40
C ALA A 24 4.03 -24.11 -1.21
N ALA A 25 3.81 -22.99 -0.55
CA ALA A 25 2.48 -22.47 -0.25
C ALA A 25 1.72 -22.03 -1.51
N LYS A 26 2.41 -21.41 -2.47
CA LYS A 26 1.82 -20.96 -3.74
C LYS A 26 1.20 -22.11 -4.53
N PRO A 27 1.93 -23.17 -4.93
CA PRO A 27 1.35 -24.30 -5.66
C PRO A 27 0.17 -24.97 -4.95
N ALA A 28 0.16 -24.97 -3.61
CA ALA A 28 -0.94 -25.52 -2.84
C ALA A 28 -2.22 -24.68 -2.97
N VAL A 29 -2.13 -23.35 -2.86
CA VAL A 29 -3.27 -22.44 -3.11
C VAL A 29 -3.76 -22.58 -4.55
N GLU A 30 -2.81 -22.62 -5.50
CA GLU A 30 -3.09 -22.77 -6.92
C GLU A 30 -3.91 -24.02 -7.22
N THR A 31 -3.44 -25.18 -6.76
CA THR A 31 -4.12 -26.46 -6.89
C THR A 31 -5.52 -26.39 -6.29
N TYR A 32 -5.65 -25.80 -5.10
CA TYR A 32 -6.93 -25.68 -4.41
C TYR A 32 -7.94 -24.81 -5.17
N LEU A 33 -7.49 -23.69 -5.76
CA LEU A 33 -8.34 -22.84 -6.58
C LEU A 33 -8.73 -23.52 -7.90
N ASP A 34 -7.82 -24.29 -8.50
CA ASP A 34 -8.06 -25.00 -9.75
C ASP A 34 -9.05 -26.18 -9.55
N GLU A 35 -9.04 -26.84 -8.38
CA GLU A 35 -10.00 -27.88 -8.01
C GLU A 35 -11.39 -27.31 -7.71
N LEU A 36 -11.46 -26.26 -6.89
CA LEU A 36 -12.73 -25.67 -6.46
C LEU A 36 -13.41 -24.84 -7.55
N ARG A 37 -12.62 -24.19 -8.42
CA ARG A 37 -13.07 -23.23 -9.43
C ARG A 37 -14.06 -22.19 -8.87
N PRO A 38 -13.67 -21.41 -7.85
CA PRO A 38 -14.55 -20.43 -7.25
C PRO A 38 -14.78 -19.23 -8.19
N ASP A 39 -15.97 -18.64 -8.13
CA ASP A 39 -16.28 -17.41 -8.87
C ASP A 39 -15.59 -16.17 -8.29
N ALA A 40 -15.25 -16.19 -7.01
CA ALA A 40 -14.49 -15.16 -6.33
C ALA A 40 -13.75 -15.70 -5.10
N VAL A 41 -12.70 -15.00 -4.70
CA VAL A 41 -11.92 -15.26 -3.48
C VAL A 41 -12.08 -14.11 -2.50
N ILE A 42 -12.27 -14.45 -1.23
CA ILE A 42 -12.19 -13.51 -0.12
C ILE A 42 -11.02 -13.95 0.77
N ALA A 43 -10.01 -13.09 0.91
CA ALA A 43 -8.84 -13.35 1.74
C ALA A 43 -8.82 -12.37 2.94
N GLY A 44 -8.76 -12.88 4.17
CA GLY A 44 -8.78 -12.06 5.38
C GLY A 44 -10.18 -11.90 5.99
N PRO A 45 -10.48 -10.78 6.69
CA PRO A 45 -9.71 -9.52 6.77
C PRO A 45 -8.47 -9.62 7.65
N ALA A 46 -7.39 -8.98 7.23
CA ALA A 46 -6.11 -8.95 7.94
C ALA A 46 -5.89 -7.72 8.83
N PHE A 47 -6.76 -6.70 8.77
CA PHE A 47 -6.62 -5.48 9.58
C PHE A 47 -5.19 -4.91 9.49
N ASP A 48 -4.54 -4.63 10.62
CA ASP A 48 -3.16 -4.16 10.71
C ASP A 48 -2.14 -5.31 10.92
N ALA A 49 -2.55 -6.57 10.76
CA ALA A 49 -1.64 -7.71 10.89
C ALA A 49 -0.72 -7.81 9.66
N GLY A 50 0.55 -7.44 9.81
CA GLY A 50 1.50 -7.33 8.69
C GLY A 50 1.75 -8.64 7.92
N ARG A 51 2.18 -9.72 8.60
CA ARG A 51 2.46 -11.01 7.93
C ARG A 51 1.21 -11.64 7.32
N TYR A 52 0.11 -11.65 8.07
CA TYR A 52 -1.16 -12.15 7.58
C TYR A 52 -1.69 -11.33 6.39
N GLY A 53 -1.47 -10.01 6.40
CA GLY A 53 -1.78 -9.13 5.28
C GLY A 53 -0.98 -9.46 4.02
N LEU A 54 0.32 -9.76 4.14
CA LEU A 54 1.13 -10.22 3.01
C LEU A 54 0.62 -11.56 2.45
N ALA A 55 0.28 -12.52 3.31
CA ALA A 55 -0.30 -13.79 2.87
C ALA A 55 -1.64 -13.60 2.14
N CYS A 56 -2.53 -12.77 2.69
CA CYS A 56 -3.82 -12.45 2.06
C CYS A 56 -3.65 -11.75 0.71
N ALA A 57 -2.69 -10.81 0.62
CA ALA A 57 -2.37 -10.13 -0.62
C ALA A 57 -1.89 -11.11 -1.70
N GLU A 58 -1.02 -12.05 -1.34
CA GLU A 58 -0.49 -13.02 -2.30
C GLU A 58 -1.58 -13.99 -2.77
N VAL A 59 -2.46 -14.47 -1.89
CA VAL A 59 -3.63 -15.27 -2.29
C VAL A 59 -4.51 -14.51 -3.28
N CYS A 60 -4.76 -13.21 -3.04
CA CYS A 60 -5.50 -12.38 -3.99
C CYS A 60 -4.80 -12.27 -5.35
N ARG A 61 -3.46 -12.15 -5.37
CA ARG A 61 -2.68 -12.11 -6.61
C ARG A 61 -2.72 -13.43 -7.38
N ILE A 62 -2.63 -14.56 -6.68
CA ILE A 62 -2.73 -15.90 -7.27
C ILE A 62 -4.10 -16.10 -7.92
N ALA A 63 -5.18 -15.68 -7.25
CA ALA A 63 -6.53 -15.70 -7.79
C ALA A 63 -6.67 -14.76 -9.01
N ALA A 64 -6.14 -13.55 -8.93
CA ALA A 64 -6.16 -12.59 -10.03
C ALA A 64 -5.42 -13.11 -11.28
N ALA A 65 -4.32 -13.84 -11.12
CA ALA A 65 -3.59 -14.47 -12.22
C ALA A 65 -4.43 -15.54 -12.96
N ARG A 66 -5.46 -16.08 -12.29
CA ARG A 66 -6.46 -17.02 -12.85
C ARG A 66 -7.72 -16.32 -13.36
N ASN A 67 -7.72 -15.00 -13.41
CA ASN A 67 -8.89 -14.17 -13.70
C ASN A 67 -10.05 -14.38 -12.71
N ILE A 68 -9.75 -14.83 -11.49
CA ILE A 68 -10.73 -14.96 -10.41
C ILE A 68 -10.71 -13.66 -9.60
N PRO A 69 -11.82 -12.91 -9.53
CA PRO A 69 -11.93 -11.73 -8.68
C PRO A 69 -11.58 -12.04 -7.23
N ALA A 70 -10.72 -11.23 -6.63
CA ALA A 70 -10.31 -11.40 -5.25
C ALA A 70 -10.49 -10.11 -4.44
N VAL A 71 -11.01 -10.24 -3.23
CA VAL A 71 -11.24 -9.14 -2.30
C VAL A 71 -10.58 -9.44 -0.96
N THR A 72 -9.97 -8.43 -0.36
CA THR A 72 -9.40 -8.52 0.99
C THR A 72 -9.83 -7.34 1.86
N GLY A 73 -9.46 -7.35 3.13
CA GLY A 73 -9.69 -6.24 4.07
C GLY A 73 -8.42 -5.98 4.87
N MET A 74 -7.86 -4.76 4.77
CA MET A 74 -6.60 -4.40 5.41
C MET A 74 -6.58 -2.94 5.82
N HIS A 75 -5.78 -2.63 6.84
CA HIS A 75 -5.46 -1.26 7.20
C HIS A 75 -4.60 -0.63 6.08
N PRO A 76 -4.75 0.67 5.75
CA PRO A 76 -3.98 1.33 4.69
C PRO A 76 -2.45 1.23 4.85
N ASP A 77 -1.98 1.10 6.09
CA ASP A 77 -0.55 0.97 6.44
C ASP A 77 -0.08 -0.49 6.59
N ASN A 78 -0.98 -1.45 6.35
CA ASN A 78 -0.62 -2.87 6.39
C ASN A 78 0.45 -3.18 5.33
N ALA A 79 1.44 -4.00 5.68
CA ALA A 79 2.53 -4.41 4.78
C ALA A 79 2.04 -4.96 3.43
N GLY A 80 0.92 -5.69 3.40
CA GLY A 80 0.29 -6.18 2.16
C GLY A 80 -0.17 -5.07 1.23
N ILE A 81 -0.77 -4.00 1.79
CA ILE A 81 -1.15 -2.80 1.04
C ILE A 81 0.09 -2.06 0.56
N LEU A 82 1.04 -1.77 1.46
CA LEU A 82 2.24 -1.00 1.10
C LEU A 82 3.02 -1.69 -0.04
N THR A 83 3.04 -3.01 -0.07
CA THR A 83 3.76 -3.80 -1.08
C THR A 83 2.96 -3.96 -2.37
N TYR A 84 1.66 -4.26 -2.30
CA TYR A 84 0.86 -4.71 -3.44
C TYR A 84 -0.38 -3.85 -3.75
N ARG A 85 -0.48 -2.62 -3.23
CA ARG A 85 -1.63 -1.70 -3.38
C ARG A 85 -2.29 -1.69 -4.75
N LYS A 86 -1.51 -1.70 -5.83
CA LYS A 86 -2.01 -1.58 -7.22
C LYS A 86 -2.76 -2.82 -7.70
N ASP A 87 -2.51 -3.96 -7.09
CA ASP A 87 -2.98 -5.27 -7.53
C ASP A 87 -4.08 -5.83 -6.63
N LEU A 88 -4.47 -5.09 -5.58
CA LEU A 88 -5.45 -5.53 -4.58
C LEU A 88 -6.73 -4.71 -4.65
N LEU A 89 -7.87 -5.39 -4.49
CA LEU A 89 -9.12 -4.77 -4.07
C LEU A 89 -9.29 -5.00 -2.57
N ALA A 90 -8.83 -4.05 -1.77
CA ALA A 90 -8.82 -4.16 -0.32
C ALA A 90 -9.80 -3.20 0.33
N VAL A 91 -10.79 -3.70 1.06
CA VAL A 91 -11.62 -2.88 1.95
C VAL A 91 -10.73 -2.22 2.99
N SER A 92 -10.88 -0.91 3.19
CA SER A 92 -10.13 -0.16 4.20
C SER A 92 -10.69 -0.49 5.58
N THR A 93 -9.85 -1.05 6.43
CA THR A 93 -10.23 -1.42 7.81
C THR A 93 -9.59 -0.47 8.82
N GLY A 94 -10.15 -0.38 10.03
CA GLY A 94 -9.43 0.16 11.19
C GLY A 94 -8.41 -0.83 11.76
N THR A 95 -8.03 -0.63 13.02
CA THR A 95 -7.17 -1.54 13.79
C THR A 95 -7.98 -2.46 14.72
N ASP A 96 -9.27 -2.18 14.91
CA ASP A 96 -10.14 -2.92 15.82
C ASP A 96 -10.81 -4.12 15.14
N SER A 97 -10.59 -5.31 15.69
CA SER A 97 -11.18 -6.55 15.19
C SER A 97 -12.67 -6.70 15.50
N THR A 98 -13.24 -5.86 16.38
CA THR A 98 -14.69 -5.85 16.65
C THR A 98 -15.52 -5.52 15.42
N GLU A 99 -14.94 -4.82 14.44
CA GLU A 99 -15.59 -4.43 13.18
C GLU A 99 -15.61 -5.56 12.14
N MET A 100 -15.04 -6.73 12.44
CA MET A 100 -14.86 -7.84 11.48
C MET A 100 -16.14 -8.23 10.75
N VAL A 101 -17.28 -8.27 11.43
CA VAL A 101 -18.57 -8.62 10.80
C VAL A 101 -18.98 -7.56 9.76
N ALA A 102 -18.76 -6.27 10.06
CA ALA A 102 -19.07 -5.19 9.14
C ALA A 102 -18.12 -5.21 7.93
N ILE A 103 -16.82 -5.39 8.17
CA ILE A 103 -15.80 -5.48 7.13
C ILE A 103 -16.04 -6.68 6.21
N LEU A 104 -16.32 -7.87 6.75
CA LEU A 104 -16.63 -9.06 5.95
C LEU A 104 -17.87 -8.86 5.09
N ARG A 105 -18.90 -8.15 5.59
CA ARG A 105 -20.08 -7.80 4.79
C ARG A 105 -19.71 -6.89 3.62
N GLN A 106 -18.89 -5.87 3.84
CA GLN A 106 -18.40 -4.99 2.77
C GLN A 106 -17.56 -5.76 1.74
N MET A 107 -16.63 -6.60 2.20
CA MET A 107 -15.83 -7.47 1.33
C MET A 107 -16.72 -8.37 0.46
N ALA A 108 -17.75 -8.98 1.04
CA ALA A 108 -18.71 -9.79 0.30
C ALA A 108 -19.50 -8.98 -0.73
N THR A 109 -19.95 -7.77 -0.39
CA THR A 109 -20.64 -6.89 -1.35
C THR A 109 -19.75 -6.53 -2.53
N LEU A 110 -18.47 -6.20 -2.30
CA LEU A 110 -17.53 -5.92 -3.38
C LEU A 110 -17.22 -7.16 -4.22
N ALA A 111 -17.07 -8.33 -3.60
CA ALA A 111 -16.86 -9.59 -4.31
C ALA A 111 -18.05 -9.89 -5.23
N LEU A 112 -19.28 -9.76 -4.75
CA LEU A 112 -20.50 -9.96 -5.53
C LEU A 112 -20.59 -8.97 -6.72
N LYS A 113 -20.28 -7.69 -6.51
CA LYS A 113 -20.22 -6.70 -7.60
C LYS A 113 -19.21 -7.12 -8.68
N ARG A 114 -18.04 -7.62 -8.28
CA ARG A 114 -17.00 -8.05 -9.22
C ARG A 114 -17.41 -9.28 -10.02
N VAL A 115 -18.02 -10.27 -9.37
CA VAL A 115 -18.58 -11.45 -10.06
C VAL A 115 -19.68 -11.03 -11.03
N GLY A 116 -20.55 -10.12 -10.61
CA GLY A 116 -21.63 -9.59 -11.43
C GLY A 116 -21.19 -8.64 -12.56
N GLY A 117 -19.89 -8.36 -12.72
CA GLY A 117 -19.37 -7.46 -13.75
C GLY A 117 -19.78 -6.00 -13.59
N THR A 118 -20.23 -5.59 -12.39
CA THR A 118 -20.60 -4.20 -12.12
C THR A 118 -19.34 -3.35 -11.99
N GLU A 119 -19.32 -2.17 -12.60
CA GLU A 119 -18.22 -1.22 -12.43
C GLU A 119 -18.12 -0.77 -10.96
N LEU A 120 -16.88 -0.70 -10.45
CA LEU A 120 -16.66 -0.11 -9.14
C LEU A 120 -16.72 1.41 -9.25
N GLY A 121 -17.41 2.02 -8.30
CA GLY A 121 -17.35 3.45 -8.07
C GLY A 121 -16.05 3.88 -7.39
N PRO A 122 -15.92 5.18 -7.05
CA PRO A 122 -14.75 5.72 -6.39
C PRO A 122 -14.44 5.01 -5.07
N ALA A 123 -13.15 4.78 -4.81
CA ALA A 123 -12.64 4.12 -3.61
C ALA A 123 -13.23 4.67 -2.29
N VAL A 124 -13.34 6.00 -2.19
CA VAL A 124 -13.92 6.69 -1.03
C VAL A 124 -15.40 6.36 -0.84
N ALA A 125 -16.17 6.21 -1.91
CA ALA A 125 -17.59 5.89 -1.85
C ALA A 125 -17.84 4.41 -1.56
N GLU A 126 -16.96 3.53 -2.05
CA GLU A 126 -17.09 2.08 -1.90
C GLU A 126 -16.34 1.51 -0.68
N GLY A 127 -15.52 2.31 0.00
CA GLY A 127 -14.83 1.94 1.23
C GLY A 127 -13.59 1.07 1.03
N TYR A 128 -13.00 1.05 -0.17
CA TYR A 128 -11.76 0.32 -0.43
C TYR A 128 -10.54 1.25 -0.51
N VAL A 129 -9.35 0.70 -0.27
CA VAL A 129 -8.08 1.42 -0.31
C VAL A 129 -7.78 1.86 -1.74
N PRO A 130 -7.52 3.16 -2.01
CA PRO A 130 -7.22 3.65 -3.35
C PRO A 130 -6.01 2.95 -3.97
N THR A 131 -6.18 2.38 -5.17
CA THR A 131 -5.13 1.63 -5.88
C THR A 131 -4.19 2.52 -6.70
N GLY A 132 -4.45 3.84 -6.73
CA GLY A 132 -3.71 4.80 -7.56
C GLY A 132 -4.07 4.76 -9.06
N ARG A 133 -5.09 3.98 -9.45
CA ARG A 133 -5.67 4.03 -10.79
C ARG A 133 -6.70 5.16 -10.84
N GLY A 134 -6.48 6.15 -11.70
CA GLY A 134 -7.45 7.19 -11.98
C GLY A 134 -8.55 6.64 -12.87
N GLN A 135 -9.80 6.88 -12.50
CA GLN A 135 -10.95 6.63 -13.36
C GLN A 135 -11.36 7.97 -13.97
N GLU A 136 -11.60 8.00 -15.28
CA GLU A 136 -12.11 9.19 -15.93
C GLU A 136 -13.56 9.41 -15.48
N ALA A 137 -13.80 10.52 -14.79
CA ALA A 137 -15.12 10.93 -14.35
C ALA A 137 -15.56 12.19 -15.10
N MET A 138 -16.74 12.14 -15.70
CA MET A 138 -17.37 13.33 -16.27
C MET A 138 -18.09 14.08 -15.14
N HIS A 139 -17.88 15.39 -15.06
CA HIS A 139 -18.50 16.26 -14.07
C HIS A 139 -19.33 17.33 -14.76
N ASP A 140 -20.47 17.68 -14.15
CA ASP A 140 -21.40 18.69 -14.69
C ASP A 140 -20.83 20.12 -14.66
N LYS A 141 -19.90 20.39 -13.73
CA LYS A 141 -19.22 21.69 -13.57
C LYS A 141 -17.80 21.62 -14.10
N TYR A 142 -17.27 22.76 -14.56
CA TYR A 142 -15.86 22.85 -14.91
C TYR A 142 -14.95 22.74 -13.69
N GLY A 143 -13.71 22.26 -13.88
CA GLY A 143 -12.75 22.05 -12.78
C GLY A 143 -12.44 23.31 -11.97
N TYR A 144 -12.38 24.48 -12.63
CA TYR A 144 -12.14 25.76 -11.95
C TYR A 144 -13.29 26.17 -11.03
N GLU A 145 -14.55 25.89 -11.42
CA GLU A 145 -15.72 26.19 -10.60
C GLU A 145 -15.74 25.31 -9.36
N ARG A 146 -15.46 24.02 -9.53
CA ARG A 146 -15.37 23.08 -8.40
C ARG A 146 -14.23 23.44 -7.47
N ALA A 147 -13.08 23.84 -8.01
CA ALA A 147 -11.94 24.30 -7.20
C ALA A 147 -12.28 25.56 -6.38
N ALA A 148 -12.98 26.52 -6.99
CA ALA A 148 -13.47 27.70 -6.29
C ALA A 148 -14.49 27.36 -5.21
N ASP A 149 -15.46 26.49 -5.50
CA ASP A 149 -16.46 26.00 -4.54
C ASP A 149 -15.79 25.31 -3.34
N MET A 150 -14.81 24.43 -3.58
CA MET A 150 -14.03 23.76 -2.54
C MET A 150 -13.22 24.76 -1.69
N LEU A 151 -12.59 25.75 -2.31
CA LEU A 151 -11.85 26.79 -1.60
C LEU A 151 -12.76 27.62 -0.70
N LEU A 152 -13.91 28.04 -1.21
CA LEU A 152 -14.90 28.80 -0.45
C LEU A 152 -15.47 27.97 0.72
N ALA A 153 -15.75 26.68 0.50
CA ALA A 153 -16.16 25.78 1.56
C ALA A 153 -15.09 25.65 2.66
N ARG A 154 -13.82 25.46 2.27
CA ARG A 154 -12.69 25.41 3.21
C ARG A 154 -12.55 26.70 4.03
N MET A 155 -12.62 27.86 3.37
CA MET A 155 -12.53 29.17 4.04
C MET A 155 -13.70 29.40 5.01
N ALA A 156 -14.88 28.84 4.71
CA ALA A 156 -16.06 28.90 5.56
C ALA A 156 -16.12 27.79 6.63
N GLY A 157 -15.10 26.93 6.74
CA GLY A 157 -15.10 25.80 7.68
C GLY A 157 -16.17 24.74 7.38
N LYS A 158 -16.69 24.70 6.14
CA LYS A 158 -17.68 23.71 5.70
C LYS A 158 -16.99 22.44 5.21
N PRO A 159 -17.63 21.25 5.34
CA PRO A 159 -17.08 20.03 4.79
C PRO A 159 -16.94 20.12 3.27
N TYR A 160 -15.80 19.66 2.76
CA TYR A 160 -15.52 19.55 1.33
C TYR A 160 -14.66 18.30 1.10
N ASN A 161 -14.72 17.74 -0.12
CA ASN A 161 -13.85 16.63 -0.51
C ASN A 161 -12.88 17.12 -1.57
N SER A 162 -11.57 17.02 -1.31
CA SER A 162 -10.54 17.45 -2.26
C SER A 162 -10.46 16.47 -3.43
N GLU A 163 -10.59 16.98 -4.66
CA GLU A 163 -10.34 16.18 -5.87
C GLU A 163 -8.86 15.86 -6.07
N MET A 164 -7.98 16.61 -5.39
CA MET A 164 -6.57 16.30 -5.34
C MET A 164 -6.29 15.36 -4.16
N CYS A 165 -5.79 14.16 -4.47
CA CYS A 165 -5.20 13.26 -3.48
C CYS A 165 -3.90 13.89 -2.96
N LEU A 166 -3.98 14.60 -1.84
CA LEU A 166 -2.80 15.03 -1.11
C LEU A 166 -2.24 13.81 -0.39
N THR A 167 -1.00 13.42 -0.70
CA THR A 167 -0.26 12.47 0.14
C THR A 167 -0.05 13.13 1.50
N GLY A 168 -0.58 12.52 2.56
CA GLY A 168 -0.28 12.95 3.92
C GLY A 168 1.24 12.94 4.14
N TYR A 169 1.76 13.96 4.80
CA TYR A 169 3.10 13.90 5.36
C TYR A 169 2.98 13.17 6.71
N ASP A 170 3.86 12.19 6.94
CA ASP A 170 3.93 11.53 8.24
C ASP A 170 4.43 12.53 9.29
N ASP A 171 3.61 12.82 10.29
CA ASP A 171 4.04 13.56 11.48
C ASP A 171 4.70 12.57 12.45
N VAL A 172 6.03 12.52 12.42
CA VAL A 172 6.83 11.67 13.31
C VAL A 172 7.30 12.51 14.50
N ALA A 173 6.96 12.08 15.72
CA ALA A 173 7.48 12.70 16.92
C ALA A 173 9.01 12.68 16.92
N PRO A 174 9.70 13.83 17.08
CA PRO A 174 11.15 13.87 17.10
C PRO A 174 11.72 12.96 18.20
N ALA A 175 12.81 12.25 17.89
CA ALA A 175 13.51 11.45 18.88
C ALA A 175 13.99 12.32 20.07
N PRO A 176 14.00 11.79 21.31
CA PRO A 176 14.54 12.51 22.46
C PRO A 176 15.99 12.97 22.23
N PRO A 177 16.41 14.12 22.80
CA PRO A 177 17.76 14.61 22.63
C PRO A 177 18.80 13.65 23.23
N LEU A 178 19.89 13.43 22.49
CA LEU A 178 21.03 12.65 22.97
C LEU A 178 21.74 13.40 24.09
N ARG A 179 21.98 12.73 25.22
CA ARG A 179 22.63 13.33 26.40
C ARG A 179 24.16 13.35 26.31
N ASP A 180 24.75 12.37 25.63
CA ASP A 180 26.18 12.29 25.38
C ASP A 180 26.40 11.91 23.91
N LEU A 181 27.28 12.65 23.23
CA LEU A 181 27.65 12.43 21.84
C LEU A 181 28.95 11.62 21.72
N LYS A 182 29.75 11.52 22.78
CA LYS A 182 31.08 10.89 22.73
C LYS A 182 31.00 9.39 22.45
N ASP A 183 29.99 8.73 23.02
CA ASP A 183 29.78 7.29 22.86
C ASP A 183 28.67 6.97 21.84
N ALA A 184 28.06 7.99 21.23
CA ALA A 184 26.94 7.82 20.33
C ALA A 184 27.41 7.46 18.92
N VAL A 185 26.84 6.40 18.36
CA VAL A 185 26.98 6.07 16.93
C VAL A 185 25.85 6.74 16.16
N ILE A 186 26.19 7.71 15.30
CA ILE A 186 25.21 8.48 14.52
C ILE A 186 25.28 8.04 13.06
N GLY A 187 24.15 7.53 12.54
CA GLY A 187 23.98 7.26 11.11
C GLY A 187 23.17 8.37 10.44
N LEU A 188 23.66 8.89 9.32
CA LEU A 188 22.87 9.78 8.45
C LEU A 188 22.32 8.96 7.29
N VAL A 189 20.99 8.81 7.24
CA VAL A 189 20.28 8.11 6.16
C VAL A 189 19.60 9.13 5.28
N SER A 190 19.75 9.01 3.97
CA SER A 190 19.13 9.90 2.99
C SER A 190 18.73 9.12 1.74
N SER A 191 17.55 9.40 1.23
CA SER A 191 17.06 8.93 -0.07
C SER A 191 17.48 9.84 -1.23
N GLY A 192 18.16 10.97 -0.95
CA GLY A 192 18.50 12.01 -1.92
C GLY A 192 19.64 11.69 -2.89
N GLY A 193 20.04 10.43 -3.03
CA GLY A 193 21.07 10.03 -4.01
C GLY A 193 22.48 10.53 -3.69
N LEU A 194 22.85 10.62 -2.41
CA LEU A 194 24.21 10.96 -1.98
C LEU A 194 25.18 9.84 -2.41
N VAL A 195 26.07 10.16 -3.34
CA VAL A 195 27.12 9.24 -3.82
C VAL A 195 28.52 9.83 -3.63
N PRO A 196 29.55 9.00 -3.43
CA PRO A 196 30.93 9.45 -3.52
C PRO A 196 31.19 10.09 -4.88
N ARG A 197 32.06 11.10 -4.91
CA ARG A 197 32.45 11.78 -6.14
C ARG A 197 32.88 10.77 -7.21
N GLY A 198 32.26 10.87 -8.38
CA GLY A 198 32.49 9.97 -9.51
C GLY A 198 31.59 8.73 -9.54
N ASN A 199 30.68 8.58 -8.56
CA ASN A 199 29.71 7.48 -8.48
C ASN A 199 30.37 6.11 -8.72
N ARG A 200 31.40 5.79 -7.93
CA ARG A 200 32.21 4.57 -8.11
C ARG A 200 31.38 3.30 -8.02
N ASP A 201 30.36 3.32 -7.16
CA ASP A 201 29.44 2.21 -6.92
C ASP A 201 28.26 2.19 -7.90
N ARG A 202 28.23 3.14 -8.86
CA ARG A 202 27.26 3.22 -9.95
C ARG A 202 25.80 3.20 -9.47
N LEU A 203 25.53 3.88 -8.36
CA LEU A 203 24.16 4.08 -7.89
C LEU A 203 23.35 4.78 -8.99
N VAL A 204 22.19 4.22 -9.29
CA VAL A 204 21.28 4.75 -10.31
C VAL A 204 20.62 6.04 -9.82
N GLY A 205 20.47 7.02 -10.72
CA GLY A 205 19.94 8.35 -10.35
C GLY A 205 18.44 8.37 -10.02
N SER A 206 17.73 7.27 -10.25
CA SER A 206 16.30 7.12 -9.94
C SER A 206 15.96 5.64 -9.77
N LYS A 207 14.97 5.33 -8.92
CA LYS A 207 14.50 3.97 -8.61
C LYS A 207 15.65 3.02 -8.22
N ALA A 208 16.52 3.47 -7.32
CA ALA A 208 17.58 2.62 -6.81
C ALA A 208 17.01 1.44 -6.00
N GLU A 209 17.36 0.23 -6.41
CA GLU A 209 17.04 -1.01 -5.68
C GLU A 209 18.15 -1.38 -4.67
N GLN A 210 19.22 -0.58 -4.64
CA GLN A 210 20.42 -0.82 -3.85
C GLN A 210 20.71 0.38 -2.96
N PHE A 211 21.19 0.12 -1.74
CA PHE A 211 21.71 1.12 -0.83
C PHE A 211 23.19 0.87 -0.57
N PHE A 212 23.95 1.93 -0.33
CA PHE A 212 25.37 1.86 0.00
C PHE A 212 25.63 2.52 1.34
N ARG A 213 26.56 1.94 2.10
CA ARG A 213 27.03 2.49 3.37
C ARG A 213 28.42 3.06 3.17
N TYR A 214 28.60 4.31 3.56
CA TYR A 214 29.88 5.00 3.49
C TYR A 214 30.30 5.47 4.88
N ASP A 215 31.58 5.24 5.20
CA ASP A 215 32.17 5.81 6.40
C ASP A 215 32.50 7.30 6.15
N ILE A 216 32.12 8.15 7.10
CA ILE A 216 32.36 9.59 7.03
C ILE A 216 33.83 9.95 7.28
N GLU A 217 34.63 9.06 7.87
CA GLU A 217 36.07 9.25 8.10
C GLU A 217 36.88 9.18 6.81
N GLN A 218 36.35 8.59 5.73
CA GLN A 218 37.02 8.46 4.43
C GLN A 218 37.00 9.76 3.58
N ARG A 219 37.06 10.93 4.25
CA ARG A 219 37.04 12.27 3.62
C ARG A 219 38.28 12.56 2.77
N GLY A 220 38.15 13.49 1.84
CA GLY A 220 39.25 14.01 1.01
C GLY A 220 39.93 15.22 1.64
N PRO A 221 41.12 15.63 1.16
CA PRO A 221 41.96 16.64 1.81
C PRO A 221 41.39 18.07 1.87
N SER A 222 40.21 18.35 1.31
CA SER A 222 39.75 19.72 1.07
C SER A 222 38.58 20.20 1.96
N GLY A 223 38.21 19.50 3.03
CA GLY A 223 37.18 19.97 3.98
C GLY A 223 35.75 20.13 3.42
N VAL A 224 35.56 19.96 2.11
CA VAL A 224 34.27 19.82 1.44
C VAL A 224 33.97 18.33 1.34
N SER A 225 32.78 17.91 1.77
CA SER A 225 32.40 16.49 1.74
C SER A 225 32.63 15.90 0.34
N LYS A 226 33.33 14.75 0.26
CA LYS A 226 33.48 13.94 -0.95
C LYS A 226 32.14 13.37 -1.49
N LEU A 227 31.02 13.71 -0.86
CA LEU A 227 29.66 13.44 -1.30
C LEU A 227 29.22 14.61 -2.18
N GLY A 228 29.11 14.37 -3.48
CA GLY A 228 28.58 15.35 -4.43
C GLY A 228 27.12 15.02 -4.71
N GLY A 229 26.20 15.79 -4.13
CA GLY A 229 24.83 15.83 -4.62
C GLY A 229 24.77 16.76 -5.83
N ARG A 230 24.24 16.29 -6.97
CA ARG A 230 23.74 17.22 -7.99
C ARG A 230 22.41 17.74 -7.48
N PHE A 231 22.40 18.96 -6.93
CA PHE A 231 21.17 19.72 -6.89
C PHE A 231 20.81 20.02 -8.36
N LEU A 232 19.70 19.47 -8.83
CA LEU A 232 19.04 20.00 -10.01
C LEU A 232 18.47 21.35 -9.56
N GLU A 233 19.19 22.43 -9.84
CA GLU A 233 18.58 23.76 -9.85
C GLU A 233 17.57 23.80 -11.01
N GLY A 234 16.30 24.00 -10.65
CA GLY A 234 15.21 24.39 -11.53
C GLY A 234 14.58 25.65 -10.97
#